data_AF-A0A9D9Z3E4-F1
#
_entry.id   AF-A0A9D9Z3E4-F1
#
_cell.length_a   1.000
_cell.length_b   1.000
_cell.length_c   1.000
_cell.angle_alpha   90.00
_cell.angle_beta   90.00
_cell.angle_gamma   90.00
#
_symmetry.space_group_name_H-M   'P 1'
#
loop_
_entity.id
_entity.type
_entity.pdbx_description
1 polymer ?
#
loop_
_entity_poly.entity_id
_entity_poly.type
_entity_poly.pdbx_seq_one_letter_code
_entity_poly.pdbx_strand_id
1 'polypeptide(L)'
;MQIEKVYNNNVIQASDQQGRELIIMGKGLGFQKKAGEELDTSKIEKTFVLQNDYQQSDLSSLYLQMESTEVEVVNAIINKA
;
A
#
# COMPACT_ATOMS: atom_id res chain seq x y z
N MET A 1 -6.02 -7.67 11.35
CA MET A 1 -4.78 -6.93 11.04
C MET A 1 -3.80 -7.24 12.14
N GLN A 2 -2.58 -7.65 11.80
CA GLN A 2 -1.56 -8.03 12.77
C GLN A 2 -0.48 -6.96 12.83
N ILE A 3 0.03 -6.68 14.03
CA ILE A 3 1.11 -5.71 14.21
C ILE A 3 2.42 -6.33 13.71
N GLU A 4 3.09 -5.68 12.77
CA GLU A 4 4.43 -6.09 12.29
C GLU A 4 5.52 -5.37 13.08
N LYS A 5 5.30 -4.10 13.42
CA LYS A 5 6.26 -3.29 14.16
C LYS A 5 5.55 -2.24 15.00
N VAL A 6 6.08 -1.98 16.20
CA VAL A 6 5.62 -0.86 17.04
C VAL A 6 6.69 0.22 16.98
N TYR A 7 6.34 1.42 16.49
CA TYR A 7 7.28 2.54 16.45
C TYR A 7 7.26 3.35 17.74
N ASN A 8 6.05 3.58 18.28
CA ASN A 8 5.84 4.23 19.57
C ASN A 8 4.44 3.90 20.11
N ASN A 9 4.05 4.52 21.23
CA ASN A 9 2.75 4.30 21.87
C ASN A 9 1.53 4.57 20.98
N ASN A 10 1.67 5.37 19.93
CA ASN A 10 0.56 5.82 19.09
C ASN A 10 0.67 5.39 17.62
N VAL A 11 1.81 4.84 17.21
CA VAL A 11 2.10 4.54 15.79
C VAL A 11 2.67 3.14 15.66
N ILE A 12 2.07 2.35 14.78
CA ILE A 12 2.47 0.99 14.46
C ILE A 12 2.53 0.76 12.95
N GLN A 13 3.21 -0.31 12.56
CA GLN A 13 3.15 -0.92 11.24
C GLN A 13 2.32 -2.20 11.30
N ALA A 14 1.51 -2.44 10.28
CA ALA A 14 0.74 -3.66 10.09
C ALA A 14 0.64 -4.00 8.61
N SER A 15 0.20 -5.22 8.31
CA SER A 15 -0.21 -5.62 6.95
C SER A 15 -1.72 -5.82 6.86
N ASP A 16 -2.28 -5.51 5.68
CA ASP A 16 -3.66 -5.85 5.35
C ASP A 16 -3.79 -7.27 4.74
N GLN A 17 -5.02 -7.65 4.38
CA GLN A 17 -5.30 -8.96 3.78
C GLN A 17 -4.65 -9.16 2.40
N GLN A 18 -4.24 -8.09 1.72
CA GLN A 18 -3.56 -8.11 0.44
C GLN A 18 -2.03 -8.08 0.60
N GLY A 19 -1.52 -8.09 1.84
CA GLY A 19 -0.10 -8.00 2.15
C GLY A 19 0.48 -6.60 1.95
N ARG A 20 -0.35 -5.56 1.84
CA ARG A 20 0.12 -4.17 1.73
C ARG A 20 0.55 -3.67 3.10
N GLU A 21 1.69 -2.98 3.12
CA GLU A 21 2.23 -2.38 4.32
C GLU A 21 1.41 -1.14 4.71
N LEU A 22 1.08 -1.04 5.99
CA LEU A 22 0.26 0.02 6.56
C LEU A 22 0.97 0.67 7.74
N ILE A 23 0.86 2.00 7.82
CA ILE A 23 1.19 2.77 9.01
C ILE A 23 -0.11 3.23 9.66
N ILE A 24 -0.33 2.81 10.91
CA ILE A 24 -1.57 3.05 11.62
C ILE A 24 -1.28 3.92 12.84
N MET A 25 -2.06 4.98 12.99
CA MET A 25 -1.96 5.96 14.07
C MET A 25 -3.23 5.97 14.91
N GLY A 26 -3.06 6.11 16.22
CA GLY A 26 -4.16 6.19 17.17
C GLY A 26 -3.66 6.30 18.60
N LYS A 27 -4.41 6.99 19.48
CA LYS A 27 -4.00 7.19 20.87
C LYS A 27 -3.83 5.86 21.62
N GLY A 28 -2.61 5.58 22.09
CA GLY A 28 -2.29 4.39 22.87
C GLY A 28 -2.41 3.08 22.09
N LEU A 29 -2.37 3.14 20.74
CA LEU A 29 -2.50 1.99 19.85
C LEU A 29 -1.33 0.99 20.00
N GLY A 30 -0.11 1.49 20.18
CA GLY A 30 1.11 0.71 20.39
C GLY A 30 1.48 0.52 21.86
N PHE A 31 0.71 1.08 22.80
CA PHE A 31 1.03 0.98 24.22
C PHE A 31 0.94 -0.46 24.73
N GLN A 32 2.06 -0.98 25.25
CA GLN A 32 2.21 -2.38 25.70
C GLN A 32 1.92 -3.42 24.61
N LYS A 33 1.99 -3.05 23.34
CA LYS A 33 1.87 -3.98 22.21
C LYS A 33 3.24 -4.40 21.69
N LYS A 34 3.28 -5.56 21.04
CA LYS A 34 4.48 -6.09 20.35
C LYS A 34 4.12 -6.66 18.99
N ALA A 35 5.14 -6.83 18.15
CA ALA A 35 4.99 -7.50 16.86
C ALA A 35 4.37 -8.89 17.05
N GLY A 36 3.49 -9.25 16.13
CA GLY A 36 2.72 -10.50 16.16
C GLY A 36 1.39 -10.41 16.91
N GLU A 37 1.14 -9.36 17.68
CA GLU A 37 -0.15 -9.21 18.39
C GLU A 37 -1.24 -8.62 17.50
N GLU A 38 -2.49 -8.88 17.91
CA GLU A 38 -3.65 -8.24 17.29
C GLU A 38 -3.76 -6.76 17.67
N LEU A 39 -4.16 -5.99 16.66
CA LEU A 39 -4.47 -4.59 16.75
C LEU A 39 -5.89 -4.37 17.25
N ASP A 40 -6.05 -3.48 18.23
CA ASP A 40 -7.37 -2.96 18.61
C ASP A 40 -7.81 -1.91 17.59
N THR A 41 -8.71 -2.30 16.68
CA THR A 41 -9.17 -1.43 15.60
C THR A 41 -10.01 -0.25 16.09
N SER A 42 -10.55 -0.29 17.31
CA SER A 42 -11.34 0.81 17.89
C SER A 42 -10.50 2.05 18.19
N LYS A 43 -9.18 1.88 18.32
CA LYS A 43 -8.23 2.97 18.61
C LYS A 43 -7.66 3.61 17.34
N ILE A 44 -8.05 3.15 16.15
CA ILE A 44 -7.53 3.67 14.89
C ILE A 44 -8.11 5.06 14.63
N GLU A 45 -7.22 6.05 14.51
CA GLU A 45 -7.58 7.41 14.10
C GLU A 45 -7.22 7.65 12.63
N LYS A 46 -6.08 7.11 12.18
CA LYS A 46 -5.59 7.29 10.81
C LYS A 46 -4.85 6.06 10.32
N THR A 47 -5.09 5.68 9.07
CA THR A 47 -4.36 4.60 8.39
C THR A 47 -3.75 5.17 7.12
N PHE A 48 -2.44 4.95 6.94
CA PHE A 48 -1.73 5.23 5.70
C PHE A 48 -1.34 3.90 5.07
N VAL A 49 -1.59 3.78 3.78
CA VAL A 49 -1.14 2.63 2.99
C VAL A 49 0.19 3.03 2.35
N LEU A 50 1.26 2.29 2.62
CA LEU A 50 2.47 2.40 1.80
C LEU A 50 2.18 1.70 0.47
N GLN A 51 1.77 2.48 -0.53
CA GLN A 51 1.75 1.99 -1.90
C GLN A 51 3.13 2.24 -2.51
N ASN A 52 3.80 1.17 -2.93
CA ASN A 52 4.89 1.30 -3.89
C ASN A 52 4.26 1.58 -5.27
N ASP A 53 3.83 2.82 -5.46
CA ASP A 53 3.15 3.27 -6.69
C ASP A 53 4.06 3.19 -7.92
N TYR A 54 5.38 3.04 -7.72
CA TYR A 54 6.40 3.11 -8.77
C TYR A 54 6.18 2.21 -9.99
N GLN A 55 5.36 1.14 -9.92
CA GLN A 55 5.12 0.28 -11.08
C GLN A 55 3.76 0.49 -11.77
N GLN A 56 2.71 0.87 -11.04
CA GLN A 56 1.38 1.06 -11.65
C GLN A 56 1.12 2.50 -12.09
N SER A 57 1.66 3.49 -11.38
CA SER A 57 1.51 4.89 -11.77
C SER A 57 2.30 5.19 -13.05
N ASP A 58 3.49 4.59 -13.22
CA ASP A 58 4.35 4.81 -14.39
C ASP A 58 3.73 4.27 -15.68
N LEU A 59 3.20 3.04 -15.69
CA LEU A 59 2.53 2.48 -16.88
C LEU A 59 1.27 3.27 -17.26
N SER A 60 0.47 3.67 -16.27
CA SER A 60 -0.74 4.47 -16.52
C SER A 60 -0.39 5.86 -17.05
N SER A 61 0.69 6.46 -16.54
CA SER A 61 1.18 7.76 -17.00
C SER A 61 1.77 7.68 -18.41
N LEU A 62 2.53 6.64 -18.71
CA LEU A 62 3.04 6.38 -20.06
C LEU A 62 1.89 6.20 -21.05
N TYR A 63 0.88 5.39 -20.72
CA TYR A 63 -0.27 5.16 -21.58
C TYR A 63 -1.06 6.45 -21.90
N LEU A 64 -1.15 7.38 -20.93
CA LEU A 64 -1.80 8.69 -21.13
C LEU A 64 -0.96 9.67 -21.96
N GLN A 65 0.36 9.47 -22.04
CA GLN A 65 1.29 10.31 -22.80
C GLN A 65 1.51 9.79 -24.23
N MET A 66 1.09 8.56 -24.53
CA MET A 66 1.25 7.94 -25.84
C MET A 66 0.25 8.50 -26.85
N GLU A 67 0.72 8.70 -28.07
CA GLU A 67 -0.13 9.00 -29.22
C GLU A 67 -0.89 7.73 -29.66
N SER A 68 -2.05 7.89 -30.30
CA SER A 68 -2.90 6.77 -30.73
C SER A 68 -2.15 5.74 -31.58
N THR A 69 -1.29 6.20 -32.49
CA THR A 69 -0.45 5.37 -33.35
C THR A 69 0.51 4.48 -32.54
N GLU A 70 1.07 4.99 -31.44
CA GLU A 70 2.00 4.25 -30.59
C GLU A 70 1.27 3.16 -29.81
N VAL A 71 0.07 3.46 -29.31
CA VAL A 71 -0.80 2.51 -28.61
C VAL A 71 -1.21 1.35 -29.52
N GLU A 72 -1.53 1.63 -30.78
CA GLU A 72 -1.87 0.60 -31.77
C GLU A 72 -0.70 -0.37 -32.02
N VAL A 73 0.52 0.16 -32.16
CA VAL A 73 1.72 -0.65 -32.38
C VAL A 73 2.02 -1.54 -31.17
N VAL A 74 1.95 -1.00 -29.96
CA VAL A 74 2.18 -1.77 -28.73
C VAL A 74 1.15 -2.89 -28.59
N ASN A 75 -0.13 -2.62 -28.83
CA ASN A 75 -1.18 -3.65 -28.79
C ASN A 75 -0.97 -4.73 -29.86
N ALA A 76 -0.50 -4.36 -31.06
CA ALA A 76 -0.19 -5.33 -32.10
C ALA A 76 0.99 -6.25 -31.74
N ILE A 77 1.95 -5.77 -30.95
CA ILE A 77 3.07 -6.59 -30.44
C ILE A 77 2.58 -7.52 -29.33
N ILE A 78 1.83 -7.00 -28.36
CA ILE A 78 1.30 -7.78 -27.23
C ILE A 78 0.41 -8.92 -27.73
N ASN A 79 -0.49 -8.64 -28.68
CA ASN A 79 -1.41 -9.66 -29.21
C ASN A 79 -0.73 -10.71 -30.11
N LYS A 80 0.54 -10.51 -30.48
CA LYS A 80 1.35 -11.46 -31.25
C LYS A 80 2.24 -12.35 -30.38
N ALA A 81 2.45 -12.00 -29.12
CA ALA A 81 3.22 -12.77 -28.15
C ALA A 81 2.34 -13.80 -27.45
#